data_AF-Q4S2K5-F1
#
_entry.id   AF-Q4S2K5-F1
#
_cell.length_a   1.000
_cell.length_b   1.000
_cell.length_c   1.000
_cell.angle_alpha   90.00
_cell.angle_beta   90.00
_cell.angle_gamma   90.00
#
_symmetry.space_group_name_H-M   'P 1'
#
loop_
_entity.id
_entity.type
_entity.pdbx_description
1 polymer ?
#
loop_
_entity_poly.entity_id
_entity_poly.type
_entity_poly.pdbx_seq_one_letter_code
_entity_poly.pdbx_strand_id
1 'polypeptide(L)'
;VIVRYNLGPEVVVEVQEEATVAELKEVVARQQGVQPERLRVLFAGRELKSTSTLQGPSCWDDVLLRNRLHGVCHSDGCHGTEAEFYMKCARHPTSDSDHSVALDLIMTNSRDVPCIACADVVDVVLVFQCLERHVICLECFRHYCQVRVNERQFVYDAAIGYSLPCAAGCTNSLIKEVHHFRILGENQYERYLQYGAEECLLRNGGLMCPSPGCGAGLVPPDGARRVECDRQVGCGFVFCRNCREGYHEGVCPTTQSQTTAEASQDFVVDEEATLRARWDQASLLLLQESTKPCPKCSVPVERNGMNTGFSNASTGLVLPGVHVSAGGCMHMQCPLCKAEWCWLCGVFWNRECMGDHWF
;
A
#
# COMPACT_ATOMS: atom_id res chain seq x y z
N VAL A 1 0.73 -21.57 20.26
CA VAL A 1 0.99 -20.90 21.56
C VAL A 1 1.14 -21.91 22.68
N ILE A 2 1.93 -21.62 23.72
CA ILE A 2 2.06 -22.52 24.89
C ILE A 2 1.15 -22.01 25.99
N VAL A 3 0.24 -22.86 26.47
CA VAL A 3 -0.73 -22.53 27.52
C VAL A 3 -0.39 -23.32 28.78
N ARG A 4 -0.40 -22.63 29.92
CA ARG A 4 -0.31 -23.26 31.24
C ARG A 4 -1.64 -23.08 31.97
N TYR A 5 -2.35 -24.19 32.21
CA TYR A 5 -3.62 -24.20 32.93
C TYR A 5 -3.40 -24.47 34.43
N ASN A 6 -3.83 -23.57 35.31
CA ASN A 6 -3.78 -23.71 36.78
C ASN A 6 -2.44 -24.23 37.35
N LEU A 7 -1.31 -23.72 36.85
CA LEU A 7 0.05 -24.13 37.26
C LEU A 7 0.41 -25.60 36.93
N GLY A 8 -0.39 -26.27 36.10
CA GLY A 8 -0.11 -27.59 35.56
C GLY A 8 1.00 -27.62 34.49
N PRO A 9 1.22 -28.77 33.85
CA PRO A 9 2.19 -28.90 32.77
C PRO A 9 1.85 -27.98 31.58
N GLU A 10 2.89 -27.55 30.87
CA GLU A 10 2.74 -26.73 29.66
C GLU A 10 2.13 -27.57 28.53
N VAL A 11 1.10 -27.01 27.90
CA VAL A 11 0.43 -27.64 26.76
C VAL A 11 0.68 -26.81 25.51
N VAL A 12 1.14 -27.44 24.45
CA VAL A 12 1.29 -26.81 23.14
C VAL A 12 -0.08 -26.78 22.48
N VAL A 13 -0.55 -25.57 22.18
CA VAL A 13 -1.81 -25.35 21.48
C VAL A 13 -1.49 -24.78 20.11
N GLU A 14 -1.81 -25.53 19.06
CA GLU A 14 -1.79 -25.02 17.69
C GLU A 14 -3.01 -24.12 17.48
N VAL A 15 -2.74 -22.89 17.07
CA VAL A 15 -3.76 -21.90 16.72
C VAL A 15 -3.42 -21.36 15.35
N GLN A 16 -4.43 -21.06 14.55
CA GLN A 16 -4.26 -20.44 13.23
C GLN A 16 -3.79 -18.99 13.36
N GLU A 17 -3.22 -18.44 12.29
CA GLU A 17 -3.06 -16.99 12.15
C GLU A 17 -4.43 -16.32 12.35
N GLU A 18 -4.45 -15.15 13.00
CA GLU A 18 -5.68 -14.39 13.35
C GLU A 18 -6.53 -14.97 14.50
N ALA A 19 -6.12 -16.09 15.11
CA ALA A 19 -6.88 -16.68 16.20
C ALA A 19 -7.09 -15.71 17.38
N THR A 20 -8.35 -15.61 17.79
CA THR A 20 -8.79 -14.83 18.94
C THR A 20 -8.52 -15.58 20.24
N VAL A 21 -8.51 -14.83 21.34
CA VAL A 21 -8.46 -15.43 22.68
C VAL A 21 -9.69 -16.30 22.97
N ALA A 22 -10.84 -16.05 22.33
CA ALA A 22 -12.02 -16.92 22.37
C ALA A 22 -11.69 -18.31 21.83
N GLU A 23 -11.12 -18.39 20.62
CA GLU A 23 -10.76 -19.66 19.98
C GLU A 23 -9.68 -20.40 20.78
N LEU A 24 -8.71 -19.66 21.34
CA LEU A 24 -7.73 -20.25 22.26
C LEU A 24 -8.40 -20.86 23.51
N LYS A 25 -9.39 -20.17 24.08
CA LYS A 25 -10.17 -20.70 25.22
C LYS A 25 -10.94 -21.94 24.83
N GLU A 26 -11.56 -21.99 23.65
CA GLU A 26 -12.30 -23.18 23.19
C GLU A 26 -11.40 -24.42 23.06
N VAL A 27 -10.21 -24.25 22.48
CA VAL A 27 -9.27 -25.37 22.31
C VAL A 27 -8.78 -25.88 23.67
N VAL A 28 -8.41 -24.98 24.58
CA VAL A 28 -7.94 -25.34 25.93
C VAL A 28 -9.09 -25.95 26.76
N ALA A 29 -10.30 -25.40 26.66
CA ALA A 29 -11.50 -25.89 27.32
C ALA A 29 -11.80 -27.35 26.95
N ARG A 30 -11.76 -27.66 25.65
CA ARG A 30 -11.97 -29.02 25.13
C ARG A 30 -10.93 -30.00 25.65
N GLN A 31 -9.66 -29.58 25.70
CA GLN A 31 -8.56 -30.43 26.19
C GLN A 31 -8.61 -30.67 27.71
N GLN A 32 -9.08 -29.70 28.48
CA GLN A 32 -9.11 -29.76 29.95
C GLN A 32 -10.48 -30.14 30.52
N GLY A 33 -11.50 -30.37 29.67
CA GLY A 33 -12.84 -30.76 30.09
C GLY A 33 -13.59 -29.68 30.87
N VAL A 34 -13.36 -28.40 30.55
CA VAL A 34 -14.00 -27.25 31.23
C VAL A 34 -14.76 -26.38 30.22
N GLN A 35 -15.67 -25.53 30.71
CA GLN A 35 -16.41 -24.59 29.85
C GLN A 35 -15.53 -23.38 29.47
N PRO A 36 -15.49 -22.94 28.19
CA PRO A 36 -14.66 -21.83 27.73
C PRO A 36 -14.87 -20.51 28.49
N GLU A 37 -16.11 -20.23 28.92
CA GLU A 37 -16.49 -19.00 29.63
C GLU A 37 -15.87 -18.93 31.03
N ARG A 38 -15.46 -20.08 31.59
CA ARG A 38 -14.79 -20.17 32.89
C ARG A 38 -13.28 -19.98 32.79
N LEU A 39 -12.73 -19.93 31.58
CA LEU A 39 -11.30 -19.74 31.35
C LEU A 39 -10.96 -18.24 31.29
N ARG A 40 -9.95 -17.86 32.07
CA ARG A 40 -9.31 -16.54 32.02
C ARG A 40 -7.92 -16.74 31.45
N VAL A 41 -7.62 -16.05 30.35
CA VAL A 41 -6.30 -16.13 29.70
C VAL A 41 -5.46 -14.98 30.25
N LEU A 42 -4.32 -15.31 30.87
CA LEU A 42 -3.38 -14.33 31.41
C LEU A 42 -2.13 -14.30 30.53
N PHE A 43 -1.74 -13.12 30.08
CA PHE A 43 -0.49 -12.88 29.37
C PHE A 43 0.26 -11.72 30.02
N ALA A 44 1.55 -11.90 30.32
CA ALA A 44 2.39 -10.92 31.03
C ALA A 44 1.75 -10.33 32.31
N GLY A 45 1.02 -11.15 33.07
CA GLY A 45 0.36 -10.75 34.31
C GLY A 45 -0.96 -9.98 34.13
N ARG A 46 -1.51 -9.89 32.90
CA ARG A 46 -2.80 -9.25 32.62
C ARG A 46 -3.77 -10.21 31.95
N GLU A 47 -5.06 -10.01 32.19
CA GLU A 47 -6.12 -10.81 31.57
C GLU A 47 -6.43 -10.32 30.15
N LEU A 48 -6.42 -11.26 29.20
CA LEU A 48 -6.83 -11.03 27.83
C LEU A 48 -8.33 -11.30 27.67
N LYS A 49 -9.02 -10.38 26.99
CA LYS A 49 -10.44 -10.53 26.66
C LYS A 49 -10.60 -11.47 25.47
N SER A 50 -11.72 -12.17 25.40
CA SER A 50 -11.99 -13.16 24.35
C SER A 50 -11.95 -12.58 22.92
N THR A 51 -12.10 -11.26 22.75
CA THR A 51 -12.04 -10.57 21.45
C THR A 51 -10.64 -10.12 21.03
N SER A 52 -9.62 -10.27 21.88
CA SER A 52 -8.26 -9.83 21.56
C SER A 52 -7.61 -10.78 20.53
N THR A 53 -6.93 -10.22 19.53
CA THR A 53 -6.03 -10.95 18.64
C THR A 53 -4.64 -11.05 19.25
N LEU A 54 -3.88 -12.07 18.88
CA LEU A 54 -2.60 -12.40 19.52
C LEU A 54 -1.36 -11.85 18.77
N GLN A 55 -1.53 -11.00 17.75
CA GLN A 55 -0.47 -10.64 16.78
C GLN A 55 -0.38 -9.13 16.53
N GLY A 56 0.85 -8.62 16.34
CA GLY A 56 1.11 -7.26 15.82
C GLY A 56 1.05 -7.20 14.29
N PRO A 57 1.24 -6.03 13.66
CA PRO A 57 1.23 -5.92 12.20
C PRO A 57 2.36 -6.73 11.56
N SER A 58 2.03 -7.32 10.42
CA SER A 58 2.91 -8.16 9.60
C SER A 58 3.01 -7.67 8.16
N CYS A 59 2.09 -6.82 7.72
CA CYS A 59 2.09 -6.26 6.38
C CYS A 59 1.43 -4.87 6.34
N TRP A 60 1.54 -4.19 5.20
CA TRP A 60 0.92 -2.89 4.98
C TRP A 60 -0.61 -2.93 5.13
N ASP A 61 -1.27 -4.00 4.73
CA ASP A 61 -2.73 -4.15 4.88
C ASP A 61 -3.16 -4.05 6.35
N ASP A 62 -2.38 -4.62 7.28
CA ASP A 62 -2.67 -4.58 8.74
C ASP A 62 -2.66 -3.15 9.30
N VAL A 63 -1.94 -2.25 8.63
CA VAL A 63 -1.68 -0.88 9.07
C VAL A 63 -2.56 0.13 8.34
N LEU A 64 -2.76 -0.05 7.03
CA LEU A 64 -3.46 0.90 6.17
C LEU A 64 -4.97 0.67 6.17
N LEU A 65 -5.43 -0.58 6.32
CA LEU A 65 -6.85 -0.90 6.34
C LEU A 65 -7.40 -0.81 7.75
N ARG A 66 -8.53 -0.12 7.89
CA ARG A 66 -9.24 -0.02 9.17
C ARG A 66 -9.73 -1.40 9.61
N ASN A 67 -9.83 -1.58 10.93
CA ASN A 67 -10.43 -2.74 11.57
C ASN A 67 -9.72 -4.07 11.28
N ARG A 68 -8.45 -4.03 10.84
CA ARG A 68 -7.63 -5.24 10.68
C ARG A 68 -7.11 -5.75 12.02
N LEU A 69 -6.54 -4.86 12.82
CA LEU A 69 -5.97 -5.22 14.11
C LEU A 69 -6.84 -4.74 15.26
N HIS A 70 -7.00 -5.63 16.24
CA HIS A 70 -7.83 -5.39 17.41
C HIS A 70 -6.98 -5.38 18.67
N GLY A 71 -7.39 -4.58 19.65
CA GLY A 71 -6.70 -4.40 20.91
C GLY A 71 -7.67 -4.14 22.06
N VAL A 72 -7.13 -3.71 23.20
CA VAL A 72 -7.93 -3.23 24.33
C VAL A 72 -7.39 -1.88 24.71
N CYS A 73 -8.23 -0.84 24.63
CA CYS A 73 -7.85 0.47 25.14
C CYS A 73 -7.66 0.41 26.66
N HIS A 74 -6.54 0.98 27.14
CA HIS A 74 -6.21 1.00 28.56
C HIS A 74 -6.68 2.28 29.28
N SER A 75 -7.29 3.22 28.58
CA SER A 75 -7.86 4.42 29.19
C SER A 75 -9.13 4.08 29.96
N ASP A 76 -9.28 4.67 31.15
CA ASP A 76 -10.44 4.43 32.02
C ASP A 76 -11.75 4.79 31.31
N GLY A 77 -12.70 3.84 31.33
CA GLY A 77 -14.00 3.99 30.68
C GLY A 77 -14.00 3.85 29.15
N CYS A 78 -12.85 3.56 28.53
CA CYS A 78 -12.79 3.31 27.10
C CYS A 78 -13.04 1.83 26.78
N HIS A 79 -13.97 1.58 25.85
CA HIS A 79 -14.29 0.24 25.35
C HIS A 79 -13.80 0.01 23.91
N GLY A 80 -12.92 0.88 23.41
CA GLY A 80 -12.35 0.76 22.07
C GLY A 80 -11.55 -0.53 21.92
N THR A 81 -11.82 -1.24 20.82
CA THR A 81 -11.17 -2.50 20.46
C THR A 81 -10.42 -2.45 19.14
N GLU A 82 -10.50 -1.35 18.41
CA GLU A 82 -9.86 -1.18 17.11
C GLU A 82 -8.54 -0.45 17.26
N ALA A 83 -7.50 -0.93 16.59
CA ALA A 83 -6.23 -0.23 16.49
C ALA A 83 -6.22 0.63 15.22
N GLU A 84 -5.81 1.89 15.36
CA GLU A 84 -5.55 2.80 14.24
C GLU A 84 -4.06 3.12 14.21
N PHE A 85 -3.45 3.02 13.04
CA PHE A 85 -2.03 3.30 12.82
C PHE A 85 -1.86 4.60 12.05
N TYR A 86 -0.80 5.34 12.38
CA TYR A 86 -0.38 6.52 11.66
C TYR A 86 1.14 6.55 11.54
N MET A 87 1.64 7.27 10.53
CA MET A 87 3.08 7.44 10.31
C MET A 87 3.49 8.87 10.64
N LYS A 88 4.76 9.04 11.01
CA LYS A 88 5.38 10.34 11.28
C LYS A 88 6.74 10.41 10.60
N CYS A 89 7.20 11.62 10.29
CA CYS A 89 8.55 11.83 9.79
C CYS A 89 9.58 11.60 10.89
N ALA A 90 10.56 10.72 10.66
CA ALA A 90 11.65 10.44 11.60
C ALA A 90 12.82 11.44 11.50
N ARG A 91 12.83 12.33 10.50
CA ARG A 91 13.98 13.24 10.24
C ARG A 91 14.00 14.47 11.15
N HIS A 92 12.87 14.82 11.74
CA HIS A 92 12.73 15.96 12.63
C HIS A 92 11.75 15.64 13.76
N PRO A 93 11.81 16.36 14.89
CA PRO A 93 10.81 16.23 15.94
C PRO A 93 9.39 16.43 15.38
N THR A 94 8.43 15.64 15.87
CA THR A 94 7.02 15.68 15.49
C THR A 94 6.14 15.59 16.73
N SER A 95 5.00 16.28 16.70
CA SER A 95 3.92 16.18 17.70
C SER A 95 2.99 15.00 17.39
N ASP A 96 2.00 14.75 18.25
CA ASP A 96 1.02 13.67 18.03
C ASP A 96 0.03 13.94 16.91
N SER A 97 -0.17 15.19 16.52
CA SER A 97 -1.00 15.57 15.37
C SER A 97 -0.27 15.57 14.03
N ASP A 98 1.07 15.45 14.04
CA ASP A 98 1.89 15.57 12.83
C ASP A 98 1.94 14.23 12.08
N HIS A 99 0.89 13.93 11.34
CA HIS A 99 0.79 12.71 10.54
C HIS A 99 1.47 12.86 9.18
N SER A 100 2.09 11.80 8.70
CA SER A 100 2.65 11.67 7.36
C SER A 100 1.94 10.54 6.61
N VAL A 101 1.83 10.68 5.30
CA VAL A 101 1.27 9.62 4.45
C VAL A 101 2.29 8.47 4.34
N ALA A 102 1.82 7.25 4.51
CA ALA A 102 2.62 6.06 4.28
C ALA A 102 2.82 5.83 2.78
N LEU A 103 4.06 5.56 2.35
CA LEU A 103 4.39 5.23 0.97
C LEU A 103 4.68 3.72 0.88
N ASP A 104 3.62 2.93 0.80
CA ASP A 104 3.64 1.47 0.96
C ASP A 104 4.39 0.72 -0.14
N LEU A 105 4.61 1.35 -1.30
CA LEU A 105 5.35 0.75 -2.41
C LEU A 105 6.85 1.00 -2.33
N ILE A 106 7.29 1.96 -1.49
CA ILE A 106 8.71 2.26 -1.31
C ILE A 106 9.28 1.32 -0.26
N MET A 107 10.23 0.48 -0.67
CA MET A 107 10.80 -0.59 0.15
C MET A 107 12.32 -0.50 0.18
N THR A 108 12.92 -0.93 1.29
CA THR A 108 14.36 -1.22 1.34
C THR A 108 14.67 -2.46 0.52
N ASN A 109 15.60 -2.34 -0.42
CA ASN A 109 16.00 -3.38 -1.37
C ASN A 109 16.98 -4.38 -0.74
N SER A 110 16.56 -5.07 0.30
CA SER A 110 17.35 -6.12 0.98
C SER A 110 17.60 -7.37 0.12
N ARG A 111 17.07 -7.41 -1.10
CA ARG A 111 17.14 -8.53 -2.05
C ARG A 111 18.08 -8.26 -3.21
N ASP A 112 18.75 -7.11 -3.23
CA ASP A 112 19.65 -6.66 -4.30
C ASP A 112 19.01 -6.74 -5.70
N VAL A 113 17.69 -6.48 -5.79
CA VAL A 113 16.97 -6.56 -7.06
C VAL A 113 17.29 -5.33 -7.91
N PRO A 114 17.74 -5.50 -9.17
CA PRO A 114 18.09 -4.37 -10.01
C PRO A 114 16.84 -3.60 -10.47
N CYS A 115 17.01 -2.31 -10.70
CA CYS A 115 16.00 -1.44 -11.30
C CYS A 115 15.63 -1.92 -12.71
N ILE A 116 14.33 -1.99 -13.01
CA ILE A 116 13.81 -2.38 -14.31
C ILE A 116 14.22 -1.46 -15.47
N ALA A 117 14.63 -0.22 -15.17
CA ALA A 117 14.96 0.78 -16.19
C ALA A 117 16.48 0.94 -16.39
N CYS A 118 17.24 1.14 -15.31
CA CYS A 118 18.69 1.38 -15.39
C CYS A 118 19.55 0.15 -15.07
N ALA A 119 18.96 -0.95 -14.60
CA ALA A 119 19.65 -2.16 -14.12
C ALA A 119 20.54 -1.98 -12.88
N ASP A 120 20.62 -0.77 -12.29
CA ASP A 120 21.36 -0.54 -11.05
C ASP A 120 20.66 -1.18 -9.85
N VAL A 121 21.46 -1.64 -8.89
CA VAL A 121 21.00 -2.08 -7.57
C VAL A 121 21.19 -0.93 -6.59
N VAL A 122 20.11 -0.50 -5.96
CA VAL A 122 20.10 0.60 -4.97
C VAL A 122 19.33 0.20 -3.72
N ASP A 123 19.64 0.84 -2.59
CA ASP A 123 19.11 0.45 -1.27
C ASP A 123 17.60 0.70 -1.08
N VAL A 124 17.02 1.65 -1.82
CA VAL A 124 15.60 2.01 -1.71
C VAL A 124 14.97 2.05 -3.09
N VAL A 125 13.91 1.27 -3.26
CA VAL A 125 13.24 1.05 -4.53
C VAL A 125 11.73 1.16 -4.36
N LEU A 126 11.02 1.40 -5.47
CA LEU A 126 9.59 1.21 -5.54
C LEU A 126 9.28 -0.18 -6.12
N VAL A 127 8.38 -0.91 -5.47
CA VAL A 127 7.89 -2.22 -5.91
C VAL A 127 6.44 -2.09 -6.37
N PHE A 128 6.20 -2.28 -7.66
CA PHE A 128 4.85 -2.19 -8.21
C PHE A 128 3.97 -3.34 -7.71
N GLN A 129 2.66 -3.08 -7.58
CA GLN A 129 1.64 -4.07 -7.19
C GLN A 129 1.18 -4.95 -8.38
N CYS A 130 1.99 -5.08 -9.43
CA CYS A 130 1.70 -6.02 -10.52
C CYS A 130 2.01 -7.46 -10.11
N LEU A 131 1.51 -8.45 -10.87
CA LEU A 131 1.74 -9.88 -10.60
C LEU A 131 3.24 -10.23 -10.46
N GLU A 132 4.08 -9.67 -11.33
CA GLU A 132 5.53 -9.94 -11.33
C GLU A 132 6.31 -9.09 -10.30
N ARG A 133 5.62 -8.20 -9.57
CA ARG A 133 6.19 -7.26 -8.61
C ARG A 133 7.47 -6.57 -9.09
N HIS A 134 7.38 -5.88 -10.23
CA HIS A 134 8.51 -5.20 -10.82
C HIS A 134 9.09 -4.12 -9.91
N VAL A 135 10.41 -3.98 -9.94
CA VAL A 135 11.19 -3.07 -9.11
C VAL A 135 11.75 -1.93 -9.94
N ILE A 136 11.63 -0.70 -9.45
CA ILE A 136 12.20 0.49 -10.09
C ILE A 136 12.88 1.37 -9.04
N CYS A 137 14.07 1.91 -9.33
CA CYS A 137 14.70 2.88 -8.43
C CYS A 137 13.91 4.19 -8.42
N LEU A 138 14.04 4.97 -7.35
CA LEU A 138 13.27 6.21 -7.18
C LEU A 138 13.58 7.28 -8.25
N GLU A 139 14.82 7.32 -8.76
CA GLU A 139 15.20 8.23 -9.85
C GLU A 139 14.50 7.87 -11.16
N CYS A 140 14.55 6.60 -11.57
CA CYS A 140 13.84 6.14 -12.76
C CYS A 140 12.32 6.23 -12.60
N PHE A 141 11.77 6.03 -11.40
CA PHE A 141 10.35 6.22 -11.13
C PHE A 141 9.92 7.69 -11.30
N ARG A 142 10.72 8.62 -10.78
CA ARG A 142 10.50 10.05 -10.98
C ARG A 142 10.53 10.40 -12.48
N HIS A 143 11.51 9.89 -13.22
CA HIS A 143 11.62 10.13 -14.66
C HIS A 143 10.42 9.54 -15.42
N TYR A 144 10.02 8.30 -15.13
CA TYR A 144 8.82 7.66 -15.67
C TYR A 144 7.58 8.52 -15.46
N CYS A 145 7.33 8.99 -14.23
CA CYS A 145 6.21 9.86 -13.93
C CYS A 145 6.29 11.19 -14.68
N GLN A 146 7.49 11.78 -14.80
CA GLN A 146 7.69 13.06 -15.46
C GLN A 146 7.42 12.98 -16.97
N VAL A 147 7.86 11.91 -17.65
CA VAL A 147 7.55 11.67 -19.06
C VAL A 147 6.04 11.56 -19.24
N ARG A 148 5.39 10.69 -18.45
CA ARG A 148 3.94 10.43 -18.59
C ARG A 148 3.07 11.64 -18.22
N VAL A 149 3.47 12.49 -17.28
CA VAL A 149 2.71 13.72 -16.98
C VAL A 149 2.88 14.75 -18.11
N ASN A 150 4.07 14.87 -18.68
CA ASN A 150 4.32 15.79 -19.80
C ASN A 150 3.51 15.42 -21.05
N GLU A 151 3.41 14.12 -21.33
CA GLU A 151 2.67 13.58 -22.48
C GLU A 151 1.18 13.35 -22.21
N ARG A 152 0.67 13.72 -21.02
CA ARG A 152 -0.73 13.45 -20.58
C ARG A 152 -1.14 11.97 -20.71
N GLN A 153 -0.25 11.05 -20.35
CA GLN A 153 -0.45 9.60 -20.44
C GLN A 153 -0.68 8.91 -19.08
N PHE A 154 -1.07 9.67 -18.07
CA PHE A 154 -1.63 9.09 -16.86
C PHE A 154 -3.02 8.49 -17.16
N VAL A 155 -3.37 7.44 -16.43
CA VAL A 155 -4.62 6.70 -16.62
C VAL A 155 -5.60 7.11 -15.54
N TYR A 156 -6.81 7.50 -15.95
CA TYR A 156 -7.91 7.71 -15.02
C TYR A 156 -8.61 6.39 -14.70
N ASP A 157 -8.76 6.12 -13.41
CA ASP A 157 -9.58 5.05 -12.85
C ASP A 157 -10.61 5.66 -11.88
N ALA A 158 -11.84 5.14 -11.88
CA ALA A 158 -12.93 5.73 -11.10
C ALA A 158 -12.80 5.54 -9.58
N ALA A 159 -12.10 4.48 -9.14
CA ALA A 159 -11.91 4.19 -7.72
C ALA A 159 -10.60 4.78 -7.18
N ILE A 160 -9.55 4.80 -7.99
CA ILE A 160 -8.21 5.26 -7.60
C ILE A 160 -8.01 6.75 -7.91
N GLY A 161 -8.57 7.24 -9.01
CA GLY A 161 -8.30 8.56 -9.56
C GLY A 161 -7.27 8.52 -10.69
N TYR A 162 -6.40 9.52 -10.77
CA TYR A 162 -5.43 9.67 -11.86
C TYR A 162 -4.09 9.05 -11.48
N SER A 163 -3.69 7.97 -12.15
CA SER A 163 -2.56 7.14 -11.72
C SER A 163 -1.75 6.59 -12.89
N LEU A 164 -0.69 5.83 -12.58
CA LEU A 164 0.14 5.13 -13.54
C LEU A 164 0.22 3.63 -13.22
N PRO A 165 0.27 2.77 -14.25
CA PRO A 165 0.53 1.36 -14.08
C PRO A 165 2.01 1.09 -13.80
N CYS A 166 2.35 -0.19 -13.65
CA CYS A 166 3.72 -0.66 -13.74
C CYS A 166 4.39 -0.17 -15.03
N ALA A 167 5.64 0.26 -14.92
CA ALA A 167 6.43 0.75 -16.05
C ALA A 167 6.62 -0.30 -17.16
N ALA A 168 6.50 -1.60 -16.85
CA ALA A 168 6.50 -2.69 -17.81
C ALA A 168 5.15 -2.89 -18.54
N GLY A 169 4.13 -2.08 -18.26
CA GLY A 169 2.82 -2.19 -18.89
C GLY A 169 1.96 -3.36 -18.40
N CYS A 170 2.23 -3.89 -17.20
CA CYS A 170 1.45 -4.99 -16.63
C CYS A 170 -0.03 -4.60 -16.44
N THR A 171 -0.94 -5.56 -16.62
CA THR A 171 -2.36 -5.37 -16.33
C THR A 171 -2.61 -5.20 -14.83
N ASN A 172 -3.69 -4.50 -14.46
CA ASN A 172 -4.14 -4.30 -13.07
C ASN A 172 -3.04 -3.84 -12.10
N SER A 173 -2.16 -2.96 -12.57
CA SER A 173 -0.96 -2.55 -11.85
C SER A 173 -0.93 -1.07 -11.47
N LEU A 174 -2.09 -0.41 -11.49
CA LEU A 174 -2.22 0.99 -11.11
C LEU A 174 -1.79 1.19 -9.65
N ILE A 175 -0.98 2.23 -9.42
CA ILE A 175 -0.61 2.67 -8.09
C ILE A 175 -1.86 3.21 -7.40
N LYS A 176 -2.26 2.58 -6.29
CA LYS A 176 -3.47 2.94 -5.54
C LYS A 176 -3.28 4.19 -4.67
N GLU A 177 -2.13 4.28 -4.01
CA GLU A 177 -1.78 5.43 -3.17
C GLU A 177 -1.12 6.53 -4.01
N VAL A 178 -1.93 7.51 -4.44
CA VAL A 178 -1.50 8.59 -5.35
C VAL A 178 -0.43 9.51 -4.76
N HIS A 179 -0.25 9.52 -3.43
CA HIS A 179 0.79 10.34 -2.80
C HIS A 179 2.22 9.93 -3.17
N HIS A 180 2.43 8.74 -3.74
CA HIS A 180 3.70 8.34 -4.35
C HIS A 180 4.15 9.33 -5.46
N PHE A 181 3.20 9.95 -6.17
CA PHE A 181 3.52 10.92 -7.22
C PHE A 181 4.05 12.25 -6.70
N ARG A 182 4.06 12.50 -5.38
CA ARG A 182 4.79 13.64 -4.79
C ARG A 182 6.29 13.62 -5.11
N ILE A 183 6.85 12.47 -5.51
CA ILE A 183 8.22 12.33 -6.00
C ILE A 183 8.53 13.23 -7.21
N LEU A 184 7.50 13.63 -7.97
CA LEU A 184 7.61 14.57 -9.09
C LEU A 184 8.22 15.93 -8.67
N GLY A 185 8.07 16.31 -7.40
CA GLY A 185 8.36 17.65 -6.89
C GLY A 185 7.22 18.63 -7.19
N GLU A 186 7.21 19.78 -6.52
CA GLU A 186 6.06 20.68 -6.45
C GLU A 186 5.50 21.08 -7.84
N ASN A 187 6.35 21.60 -8.73
CA ASN A 187 5.91 22.09 -10.05
C ASN A 187 5.25 21.01 -10.91
N GLN A 188 5.80 19.80 -10.94
CA GLN A 188 5.25 18.72 -11.76
C GLN A 188 4.07 18.03 -11.06
N TYR A 189 4.06 18.00 -9.73
CA TYR A 189 2.93 17.49 -8.95
C TYR A 189 1.69 18.39 -9.09
N GLU A 190 1.86 19.72 -9.14
CA GLU A 190 0.75 20.65 -9.41
C GLU A 190 0.13 20.41 -10.79
N ARG A 191 0.96 20.21 -11.82
CA ARG A 191 0.48 19.83 -13.17
C ARG A 191 -0.25 18.50 -13.16
N TYR A 192 0.27 17.51 -12.43
CA TYR A 192 -0.39 16.22 -12.25
C TYR A 192 -1.79 16.38 -11.62
N LEU A 193 -1.92 17.16 -10.55
CA LEU A 193 -3.20 17.44 -9.90
C LEU A 193 -4.17 18.16 -10.84
N GLN A 194 -3.67 19.16 -11.58
CA GLN A 194 -4.47 19.87 -12.58
C GLN A 194 -4.99 18.92 -13.66
N TYR A 195 -4.12 18.11 -14.28
CA TYR A 195 -4.54 17.17 -15.32
C TYR A 195 -5.51 16.11 -14.78
N GLY A 196 -5.32 15.63 -13.54
CA GLY A 196 -6.26 14.72 -12.91
C GLY A 196 -7.65 15.35 -12.68
N ALA A 197 -7.70 16.62 -12.27
CA ALA A 197 -8.95 17.36 -12.13
C ALA A 197 -9.65 17.61 -13.47
N GLU A 198 -8.88 17.96 -14.51
CA GLU A 198 -9.37 18.11 -15.88
C GLU A 198 -10.01 16.81 -16.40
N GLU A 199 -9.31 15.69 -16.29
CA GLU A 199 -9.80 14.37 -16.72
C GLU A 199 -11.04 13.93 -15.96
N CYS A 200 -11.06 14.13 -14.63
CA CYS A 200 -12.22 13.84 -13.80
C CYS A 200 -13.44 14.67 -14.25
N LEU A 201 -13.26 15.97 -14.47
CA LEU A 201 -14.33 16.85 -14.92
C LEU A 201 -14.89 16.42 -16.28
N LEU A 202 -14.02 16.18 -17.26
CA LEU A 202 -14.42 15.80 -18.61
C LEU A 202 -15.18 14.47 -18.62
N ARG A 203 -14.76 13.48 -17.82
CA ARG A 203 -15.46 12.19 -17.69
C ARG A 203 -16.83 12.31 -17.05
N ASN A 204 -17.02 13.27 -16.16
CA ASN A 204 -18.32 13.59 -15.57
C ASN A 204 -19.19 14.50 -16.46
N GLY A 205 -18.83 14.68 -17.74
CA GLY A 205 -19.60 15.48 -18.70
C GLY A 205 -19.43 16.99 -18.55
N GLY A 206 -18.47 17.43 -17.75
CA GLY A 206 -18.06 18.82 -17.61
C GLY A 206 -17.25 19.31 -18.81
N LEU A 207 -16.89 20.60 -18.77
CA LEU A 207 -16.22 21.31 -19.86
C LEU A 207 -15.09 22.18 -19.31
N MET A 208 -14.01 22.30 -20.08
CA MET A 208 -12.98 23.30 -19.83
C MET A 208 -13.30 24.58 -20.62
N CYS A 209 -13.09 25.74 -20.00
CA CYS A 209 -13.18 27.01 -20.71
C CYS A 209 -12.10 27.08 -21.80
N PRO A 210 -12.47 27.30 -23.08
CA PRO A 210 -11.53 27.34 -24.20
C PRO A 210 -10.77 28.68 -24.32
N SER A 211 -11.14 29.69 -23.53
CA SER A 211 -10.49 31.00 -23.56
C SER A 211 -9.01 30.87 -23.19
N PRO A 212 -8.08 31.40 -24.01
CA PRO A 212 -6.66 31.38 -23.70
C PRO A 212 -6.38 31.95 -22.31
N GLY A 213 -5.59 31.24 -21.52
CA GLY A 213 -5.20 31.65 -20.16
C GLY A 213 -6.29 31.51 -19.08
N CYS A 214 -7.49 31.02 -19.42
CA CYS A 214 -8.54 30.77 -18.42
C CYS A 214 -8.51 29.32 -17.91
N GLY A 215 -8.93 28.35 -18.73
CA GLY A 215 -8.95 26.95 -18.33
C GLY A 215 -9.86 26.63 -17.12
N ALA A 216 -10.86 27.45 -16.81
CA ALA A 216 -11.79 27.16 -15.72
C ALA A 216 -12.63 25.91 -16.04
N GLY A 217 -12.78 25.03 -15.04
CA GLY A 217 -13.63 23.85 -15.12
C GLY A 217 -15.10 24.17 -14.85
N LEU A 218 -16.01 23.68 -15.69
CA LEU A 218 -17.43 24.01 -15.67
C LEU A 218 -18.27 22.73 -15.65
N VAL A 219 -19.31 22.70 -14.80
CA VAL A 219 -20.36 21.67 -14.80
C VAL A 219 -21.70 22.36 -15.08
N PRO A 220 -22.06 22.59 -16.36
CA PRO A 220 -23.30 23.27 -16.68
C PRO A 220 -24.52 22.45 -16.20
N PRO A 221 -25.48 23.06 -15.48
CA PRO A 221 -26.63 22.34 -14.92
C PRO A 221 -27.58 21.83 -16.01
N ASP A 222 -27.60 22.50 -17.16
CA ASP A 222 -28.44 22.16 -18.30
C ASP A 222 -27.54 21.78 -19.47
N GLY A 223 -27.92 20.75 -20.24
CA GLY A 223 -27.26 20.35 -21.50
C GLY A 223 -27.36 21.41 -22.62
N ALA A 224 -27.57 22.67 -22.25
CA ALA A 224 -27.66 23.82 -23.13
C ALA A 224 -26.37 23.98 -23.94
N ARG A 225 -26.56 24.40 -25.19
CA ARG A 225 -25.47 24.63 -26.12
C ARG A 225 -24.69 25.92 -25.82
N ARG A 226 -25.37 26.94 -25.28
CA ARG A 226 -24.74 28.18 -24.84
C ARG A 226 -24.17 27.96 -23.44
N VAL A 227 -22.86 28.04 -23.31
CA VAL A 227 -22.16 27.91 -22.01
C VAL A 227 -21.47 29.23 -21.72
N GLU A 228 -21.68 29.77 -20.52
CA GLU A 228 -20.94 30.93 -20.02
C GLU A 228 -19.96 30.46 -18.96
N CYS A 229 -18.69 30.84 -19.12
CA CYS A 229 -17.67 30.61 -18.11
C CYS A 229 -18.01 31.44 -16.86
N ASP A 230 -18.05 30.80 -15.69
CA ASP A 230 -18.41 31.48 -14.44
C ASP A 230 -17.49 32.69 -14.22
N ARG A 231 -18.06 33.85 -13.92
CA ARG A 231 -17.32 35.11 -13.73
C ARG A 231 -16.65 35.21 -12.37
N GLN A 232 -17.04 34.41 -11.39
CA GLN A 232 -16.43 34.41 -10.06
C GLN A 232 -15.08 33.68 -10.06
N VAL A 233 -14.98 32.61 -10.86
CA VAL A 233 -13.80 31.72 -10.91
C VAL A 233 -13.12 31.67 -12.28
N GLY A 234 -13.72 32.24 -13.32
CA GLY A 234 -13.24 32.23 -14.70
C GLY A 234 -13.37 33.60 -15.39
N CYS A 235 -13.44 33.59 -16.72
CA CYS A 235 -13.29 34.82 -17.53
C CYS A 235 -14.60 35.38 -18.11
N GLY A 236 -15.75 34.75 -17.89
CA GLY A 236 -17.02 35.20 -18.49
C GLY A 236 -17.18 34.89 -19.98
N PHE A 237 -16.23 34.19 -20.61
CA PHE A 237 -16.31 33.84 -22.03
C PHE A 237 -17.53 32.95 -22.31
N VAL A 238 -18.28 33.31 -23.35
CA VAL A 238 -19.49 32.59 -23.78
C VAL A 238 -19.17 31.78 -25.03
N PHE A 239 -19.30 30.46 -24.93
CA PHE A 239 -18.88 29.53 -25.97
C PHE A 239 -19.93 28.46 -26.26
N CYS A 240 -19.78 27.82 -27.42
CA CYS A 240 -20.61 26.71 -27.87
C CYS A 240 -20.12 25.39 -27.26
N ARG A 241 -20.99 24.66 -26.56
CA ARG A 241 -20.70 23.35 -25.97
C ARG A 241 -20.12 22.34 -26.97
N ASN A 242 -20.55 22.41 -28.23
CA ASN A 242 -20.28 21.35 -29.22
C ASN A 242 -18.94 21.55 -29.94
N CYS A 243 -18.66 22.75 -30.43
CA CYS A 243 -17.41 23.04 -31.15
C CYS A 243 -16.32 23.70 -30.29
N ARG A 244 -16.64 24.11 -29.06
CA ARG A 244 -15.73 24.85 -28.15
C ARG A 244 -15.26 26.22 -28.66
N GLU A 245 -15.86 26.73 -29.72
CA GLU A 245 -15.64 28.09 -30.23
C GLU A 245 -16.60 29.10 -29.59
N GLY A 246 -16.39 30.39 -29.84
CA GLY A 246 -17.31 31.46 -29.42
C GLY A 246 -18.77 31.14 -29.79
N TYR A 247 -19.69 31.48 -28.87
CA TYR A 247 -21.09 31.08 -29.05
C TYR A 247 -21.70 31.63 -30.34
N HIS A 248 -22.46 30.79 -31.03
CA HIS A 248 -23.10 31.12 -32.28
C HIS A 248 -24.44 30.39 -32.43
N GLU A 249 -25.33 30.96 -33.24
CA GLU A 249 -26.57 30.31 -33.67
C GLU A 249 -26.31 29.46 -34.93
N GLY A 250 -27.18 28.49 -35.23
CA GLY A 250 -27.02 27.60 -36.40
C GLY A 250 -26.02 26.45 -36.21
N VAL A 251 -25.63 25.74 -37.27
CA VAL A 251 -24.79 24.51 -37.20
C VAL A 251 -23.33 24.84 -36.93
N CYS A 252 -22.60 23.99 -36.19
CA CYS A 252 -21.17 24.17 -35.93
C CYS A 252 -20.34 24.10 -37.23
N PRO A 253 -19.31 24.95 -37.40
CA PRO A 253 -18.38 24.82 -38.52
C PRO A 253 -17.66 23.47 -38.45
N THR A 254 -17.50 22.80 -39.60
CA THR A 254 -16.78 21.53 -39.71
C THR A 254 -15.28 21.78 -39.65
N THR A 255 -14.71 21.81 -38.45
CA THR A 255 -13.25 21.89 -38.29
C THR A 255 -12.69 20.47 -38.38
N GLN A 256 -11.95 20.17 -39.44
CA GLN A 256 -11.21 18.90 -39.57
C GLN A 256 -10.22 18.78 -38.41
N SER A 257 -10.45 17.82 -37.51
CA SER A 257 -9.51 17.52 -36.43
C SER A 257 -8.20 17.01 -37.03
N GLN A 258 -7.19 17.89 -37.09
CA GLN A 258 -5.83 17.48 -37.39
C GLN A 258 -5.28 16.76 -36.15
N THR A 259 -5.34 15.44 -36.15
CA THR A 259 -4.54 14.62 -35.25
C THR A 259 -3.10 14.74 -35.67
N THR A 260 -2.36 15.67 -35.09
CA THR A 260 -0.90 15.66 -35.11
C THR A 260 -0.45 14.48 -34.25
N ALA A 261 0.01 13.41 -34.91
CA ALA A 261 0.72 12.33 -34.24
C ALA A 261 2.08 12.89 -33.78
N GLU A 262 2.12 13.37 -32.54
CA GLU A 262 3.39 13.68 -31.88
C GLU A 262 4.11 12.37 -31.59
N ALA A 263 5.41 12.32 -31.91
CA ALA A 263 6.24 11.17 -31.62
C ALA A 263 6.30 10.96 -30.10
N SER A 264 5.68 9.88 -29.59
CA SER A 264 5.76 9.50 -28.18
C SER A 264 7.20 9.16 -27.82
N GLN A 265 7.75 9.82 -26.80
CA GLN A 265 8.95 9.31 -26.15
C GLN A 265 8.50 8.27 -25.13
N ASP A 266 8.09 7.11 -25.65
CA ASP A 266 7.66 6.03 -24.78
C ASP A 266 8.77 5.65 -23.81
N PHE A 267 8.42 5.55 -22.53
CA PHE A 267 9.26 4.91 -21.55
C PHE A 267 9.29 3.41 -21.88
N VAL A 268 10.32 2.99 -22.62
CA VAL A 268 10.49 1.61 -23.08
C VAL A 268 11.28 0.82 -22.04
N VAL A 269 10.72 -0.29 -21.62
CA VAL A 269 11.39 -1.29 -20.78
C VAL A 269 11.71 -2.49 -21.66
N ASP A 270 12.95 -2.96 -21.59
CA ASP A 270 13.41 -4.15 -22.30
C ASP A 270 12.87 -5.44 -21.67
N GLU A 271 12.56 -6.45 -22.49
CA GLU A 271 11.99 -7.72 -22.02
C GLU A 271 12.92 -8.44 -21.02
N GLU A 272 14.23 -8.42 -21.22
CA GLU A 272 15.19 -9.04 -20.29
C GLU A 272 15.20 -8.32 -18.94
N ALA A 273 15.00 -7.00 -18.95
CA ALA A 273 14.90 -6.22 -17.72
C ALA A 273 13.66 -6.60 -16.89
N THR A 274 12.53 -6.93 -17.53
CA THR A 274 11.32 -7.41 -16.84
C THR A 274 11.53 -8.73 -16.10
N LEU A 275 12.42 -9.60 -16.60
CA LEU A 275 12.73 -10.87 -15.95
C LEU A 275 13.62 -10.67 -14.71
N ARG A 276 14.62 -9.79 -14.81
CA ARG A 276 15.60 -9.57 -13.75
C ARG A 276 15.05 -8.71 -12.60
N ALA A 277 14.20 -7.74 -12.90
CA ALA A 277 13.70 -6.75 -11.95
C ALA A 277 12.45 -7.19 -11.17
N ARG A 278 12.31 -8.49 -10.87
CA ARG A 278 11.18 -9.04 -10.11
C ARG A 278 11.53 -9.12 -8.63
N TRP A 279 10.69 -8.53 -7.78
CA TRP A 279 10.90 -8.53 -6.33
C TRP A 279 10.88 -9.94 -5.74
N ASP A 280 9.94 -10.76 -6.22
CA ASP A 280 9.80 -12.16 -5.85
C ASP A 280 10.53 -13.00 -6.90
N GLN A 281 11.86 -12.91 -6.95
CA GLN A 281 12.64 -13.97 -7.59
C GLN A 281 12.48 -15.25 -6.75
N ALA A 282 11.41 -15.99 -7.04
CA ALA A 282 11.26 -17.37 -6.61
C ALA A 282 12.45 -18.16 -7.17
N SER A 283 13.52 -18.31 -6.39
CA SER A 283 14.39 -19.51 -6.28
C SER A 283 15.88 -19.24 -5.96
N LEU A 284 16.40 -18.00 -5.94
CA LEU A 284 17.87 -17.82 -5.81
C LEU A 284 18.42 -17.46 -4.41
N LEU A 285 17.57 -17.09 -3.44
CA LEU A 285 18.00 -16.82 -2.05
C LEU A 285 17.15 -17.49 -0.97
N LEU A 286 16.55 -18.66 -1.25
CA LEU A 286 15.93 -19.54 -0.25
C LEU A 286 16.94 -20.18 0.74
N LEU A 287 18.15 -19.62 0.86
CA LEU A 287 19.19 -20.03 1.79
C LEU A 287 19.71 -18.88 2.69
N GLN A 288 19.10 -17.70 2.66
CA GLN A 288 19.44 -16.65 3.63
C GLN A 288 18.47 -16.71 4.84
N GLU A 289 18.94 -17.47 5.83
CA GLU A 289 18.53 -17.52 7.23
C GLU A 289 17.02 -17.54 7.49
N SER A 290 16.38 -18.70 7.36
CA SER A 290 15.09 -18.96 8.01
C SER A 290 15.20 -18.94 9.54
N THR A 291 16.42 -19.09 10.07
CA THR A 291 16.75 -19.14 11.50
C THR A 291 17.81 -18.13 11.89
N LYS A 292 17.63 -17.44 13.02
CA LYS A 292 18.66 -16.59 13.65
C LYS A 292 18.82 -16.92 15.13
N PRO A 293 20.03 -16.77 15.71
CA PRO A 293 20.27 -17.07 17.13
C PRO A 293 19.63 -16.00 18.03
N CYS A 294 18.96 -16.43 19.10
CA CYS A 294 18.45 -15.52 20.12
C CYS A 294 19.60 -14.74 20.78
N PRO A 295 19.51 -13.40 20.93
CA PRO A 295 20.61 -12.61 21.52
C PRO A 295 20.88 -12.89 23.00
N LYS A 296 19.94 -13.55 23.71
CA LYS A 296 20.09 -13.89 25.13
C LYS A 296 20.64 -15.30 25.37
N CYS A 297 20.24 -16.29 24.57
CA CYS A 297 20.54 -17.70 24.82
C CYS A 297 21.10 -18.46 23.62
N SER A 298 21.28 -17.78 22.49
CA SER A 298 21.84 -18.29 21.23
C SER A 298 21.09 -19.45 20.58
N VAL A 299 19.95 -19.88 21.14
CA VAL A 299 19.07 -20.87 20.52
C VAL A 299 18.57 -20.34 19.17
N PRO A 300 18.64 -21.15 18.09
CA PRO A 300 18.10 -20.76 16.80
C PRO A 300 16.58 -20.58 16.90
N VAL A 301 16.09 -19.47 16.35
CA VAL A 301 14.68 -19.11 16.28
C VAL A 301 14.32 -18.96 14.81
N GLU A 302 13.24 -19.61 14.38
CA GLU A 302 12.71 -19.50 13.02
C GLU A 302 11.84 -18.24 12.84
N ARG A 303 11.91 -17.61 11.66
CA ARG A 303 11.01 -16.52 11.28
C ARG A 303 9.70 -17.10 10.73
N ASN A 304 8.67 -17.12 11.58
CA ASN A 304 7.32 -17.48 11.15
C ASN A 304 6.71 -16.31 10.36
N GLY A 305 6.33 -16.53 9.09
CA GLY A 305 5.78 -15.50 8.20
C GLY A 305 6.17 -15.61 6.73
N MET A 306 7.08 -16.53 6.36
CA MET A 306 7.23 -16.93 4.95
C MET A 306 6.12 -17.92 4.62
N ASN A 307 4.93 -17.43 4.26
CA ASN A 307 3.91 -18.27 3.65
C ASN A 307 4.44 -18.71 2.27
N THR A 308 5.18 -19.82 2.25
CA THR A 308 5.51 -20.53 1.02
C THR A 308 4.22 -21.19 0.57
N GLY A 309 3.43 -20.45 -0.21
CA GLY A 309 2.31 -21.00 -0.94
C GLY A 309 2.84 -22.11 -1.85
N PHE A 310 2.75 -23.36 -1.38
CA PHE A 310 2.85 -24.53 -2.23
C PHE A 310 1.78 -24.39 -3.31
N SER A 311 2.21 -24.03 -4.51
CA SER A 311 1.40 -24.14 -5.72
C SER A 311 1.12 -25.62 -5.96
N ASN A 312 -0.07 -26.08 -5.58
CA ASN A 312 -0.59 -27.35 -6.05
C ASN A 312 -0.81 -27.22 -7.57
N ALA A 313 0.06 -27.85 -8.36
CA ALA A 313 0.11 -27.78 -9.81
C ALA A 313 -1.05 -28.52 -10.51
N SER A 314 -2.30 -28.29 -10.11
CA SER A 314 -3.43 -29.07 -10.64
C SER A 314 -4.76 -28.33 -10.85
N THR A 315 -4.97 -27.10 -10.36
CA THR A 315 -6.29 -26.45 -10.50
C THR A 315 -6.32 -25.00 -10.96
N GLY A 316 -5.19 -24.30 -11.11
CA GLY A 316 -5.13 -23.04 -11.87
C GLY A 316 -6.14 -21.93 -11.47
N LEU A 317 -6.62 -21.93 -10.24
CA LEU A 317 -7.59 -20.95 -9.74
C LEU A 317 -6.98 -20.21 -8.54
N VAL A 318 -6.56 -18.97 -8.78
CA VAL A 318 -6.23 -18.00 -7.74
C VAL A 318 -7.54 -17.28 -7.39
N LEU A 319 -7.97 -17.37 -6.14
CA LEU A 319 -9.09 -16.56 -5.65
C LEU A 319 -8.71 -15.07 -5.72
N PRO A 320 -9.57 -14.18 -6.23
CA PRO A 320 -9.31 -12.74 -6.21
C PRO A 320 -9.34 -12.26 -4.76
N GLY A 321 -8.19 -11.83 -4.22
CA GLY A 321 -8.11 -11.20 -2.91
C GLY A 321 -6.99 -11.67 -1.97
N VAL A 322 -6.21 -12.70 -2.32
CA VAL A 322 -5.04 -13.09 -1.52
C VAL A 322 -3.82 -12.29 -1.97
N HIS A 323 -3.60 -11.14 -1.34
CA HIS A 323 -2.33 -10.42 -1.44
C HIS A 323 -1.24 -11.29 -0.81
N VAL A 324 -0.22 -11.67 -1.60
CA VAL A 324 1.01 -12.24 -1.05
C VAL A 324 1.77 -11.11 -0.37
N SER A 325 1.51 -10.95 0.92
CA SER A 325 2.24 -10.02 1.78
C SER A 325 3.66 -10.53 1.96
N ALA A 326 4.58 -10.04 1.13
CA ALA A 326 6.01 -10.22 1.32
C ALA A 326 6.51 -9.32 2.47
N GLY A 327 6.06 -9.61 3.69
CA GLY A 327 6.40 -8.91 4.92
C GLY A 327 5.96 -9.79 6.08
N GLY A 328 6.76 -9.87 7.13
CA GLY A 328 6.47 -10.74 8.25
C GLY A 328 7.06 -10.10 9.49
N CYS A 329 6.36 -10.15 10.61
CA CYS A 329 6.71 -9.40 11.81
C CYS A 329 8.19 -9.59 12.20
N MET A 330 8.90 -8.48 12.45
CA MET A 330 10.27 -8.45 12.94
C MET A 330 10.35 -8.61 14.46
N HIS A 331 9.22 -8.56 15.16
CA HIS A 331 9.14 -8.77 16.60
C HIS A 331 9.10 -10.27 16.92
N MET A 332 10.24 -10.81 17.37
CA MET A 332 10.43 -12.22 17.64
C MET A 332 10.40 -12.50 19.14
N GLN A 333 9.83 -13.64 19.53
CA GLN A 333 9.93 -14.15 20.90
C GLN A 333 10.68 -15.49 20.91
N CYS A 334 11.75 -15.57 21.70
CA CYS A 334 12.50 -16.81 21.84
C CYS A 334 11.65 -17.89 22.54
N PRO A 335 11.48 -19.09 21.96
CA PRO A 335 10.65 -20.14 22.54
C PRO A 335 11.21 -20.67 23.86
N LEU A 336 12.54 -20.65 24.03
CA LEU A 336 13.21 -21.14 25.25
C LEU A 336 13.25 -20.07 26.36
N CYS A 337 13.95 -18.96 26.12
CA CYS A 337 14.23 -17.98 27.18
C CYS A 337 13.21 -16.84 27.29
N LYS A 338 12.21 -16.81 26.39
CA LYS A 338 11.12 -15.82 26.30
C LYS A 338 11.58 -14.38 26.07
N ALA A 339 12.84 -14.16 25.68
CA ALA A 339 13.31 -12.83 25.28
C ALA A 339 12.60 -12.37 24.00
N GLU A 340 12.15 -11.13 24.02
CA GLU A 340 11.60 -10.41 22.86
C GLU A 340 12.72 -9.62 22.17
N TRP A 341 12.88 -9.79 20.87
CA TRP A 341 14.00 -9.25 20.11
C TRP A 341 13.63 -8.95 18.66
N CYS A 342 14.40 -8.07 18.01
CA CYS A 342 14.19 -7.66 16.63
C CYS A 342 14.96 -8.58 15.66
N TRP A 343 14.27 -9.19 14.69
CA TRP A 343 14.86 -10.04 13.66
C TRP A 343 15.93 -9.33 12.83
N LEU A 344 15.70 -8.05 12.52
CA LEU A 344 16.60 -7.23 11.70
C LEU A 344 17.86 -6.82 12.48
N CYS A 345 17.68 -6.24 13.67
CA CYS A 345 18.77 -5.66 14.44
C CYS A 345 19.50 -6.65 15.36
N GLY A 346 18.90 -7.78 15.73
CA GLY A 346 19.46 -8.72 16.70
C GLY A 346 19.51 -8.20 18.14
N VAL A 347 18.83 -7.10 18.45
CA VAL A 347 18.76 -6.49 19.78
C VAL A 347 17.43 -6.77 20.47
N PHE A 348 17.34 -6.51 21.78
CA PHE A 348 16.07 -6.59 22.50
C PHE A 348 15.02 -5.63 21.93
N TRP A 349 13.78 -6.10 21.85
CA TRP A 349 12.67 -5.36 21.26
C TRP A 349 12.44 -4.03 21.99
N ASN A 350 12.26 -2.96 21.22
CA ASN A 350 12.16 -1.60 21.74
C ASN A 350 11.32 -0.72 20.79
N ARG A 351 11.05 0.53 21.22
CA ARG A 351 10.17 1.44 20.46
C ARG A 351 10.78 1.94 19.15
N GLU A 352 12.11 1.94 19.02
CA GLU A 352 12.80 2.30 17.78
C GLU A 352 12.60 1.21 16.73
N CYS A 353 12.83 -0.07 17.09
CA CYS A 353 12.52 -1.20 16.20
C CYS A 353 11.04 -1.24 15.80
N MET A 354 10.14 -0.94 16.75
CA MET A 354 8.70 -0.88 16.50
C MET A 354 8.31 0.23 15.53
N GLY A 355 9.00 1.38 15.56
CA GLY A 355 8.72 2.52 14.69
C GLY A 355 9.36 2.39 13.30
N ASP A 356 10.59 1.88 13.25
CA ASP A 356 11.41 1.93 12.03
C ASP A 356 11.22 0.71 11.12
N HIS A 357 10.97 -0.48 11.68
CA HIS A 357 10.94 -1.74 10.92
C HIS A 357 10.15 -2.83 11.65
N TRP A 358 8.85 -2.57 11.90
CA TRP A 358 8.00 -3.56 12.56
C TRP A 358 7.83 -4.85 11.73
N PHE A 359 7.74 -4.78 10.40
CA PHE A 359 7.48 -5.94 9.52
C PHE A 359 8.25 -5.92 8.21
#